data_AF-A0A7C1RB49-F1
#
_entry.id   AF-A0A7C1RB49-F1
#
_cell.length_a   1.000
_cell.length_b   1.000
_cell.length_c   1.000
_cell.angle_alpha   90.00
_cell.angle_beta   90.00
_cell.angle_gamma   90.00
#
_symmetry.space_group_name_H-M   'P 1'
#
loop_
_entity.id
_entity.type
_entity.pdbx_description
1 polymer ?
#
loop_
_entity_poly.entity_id
_entity_poly.type
_entity_poly.pdbx_seq_one_letter_code
_entity_poly.pdbx_strand_id
1 'polypeptide(L)'
;MVDDCIQHKSKISEHANKDVCMFCKMASGKMVVNKIYENDNFFSIFDINPIADGHCLVISKKHFNNFLDLPNILGSELVDCTKKTVLKVLDERKAEGFNIV
;
A
#
# COMPACT_ATOMS: atom_id res chain seq x y z
N MET A 1 15.37 24.23 16.52
CA MET A 1 14.25 23.96 15.59
C MET A 1 14.63 23.06 14.40
N VAL A 2 15.89 22.59 14.27
CA VAL A 2 16.30 21.61 13.24
C VAL A 2 16.66 20.24 13.86
N ASP A 3 16.79 20.17 15.19
CA ASP A 3 17.36 18.99 15.88
C ASP A 3 16.35 17.88 16.19
N ASP A 4 15.04 18.17 16.21
CA ASP A 4 14.00 17.17 16.53
C ASP A 4 13.73 16.17 15.39
N CYS A 5 14.13 16.49 14.16
CA CYS A 5 13.98 15.59 13.01
C CYS A 5 14.96 14.40 13.04
N ILE A 6 16.08 14.51 13.75
CA ILE A 6 17.11 13.46 13.77
C ILE A 6 16.73 12.32 14.73
N GLN A 7 15.97 12.61 15.79
CA GLN A 7 15.62 11.63 16.81
C GLN A 7 14.60 10.57 16.36
N HIS A 8 13.97 10.72 15.19
CA HIS A 8 13.06 9.71 14.65
C HIS A 8 13.75 8.46 14.09
N LYS A 9 15.08 8.48 13.90
CA LYS A 9 15.81 7.34 13.29
C LYS A 9 15.99 6.14 14.21
N SER A 10 15.88 6.28 15.54
CA SER A 10 16.34 5.25 16.49
C SER A 10 15.31 4.20 16.92
N LYS A 11 14.05 4.25 16.44
CA LYS A 11 12.99 3.27 16.79
C LYS A 11 12.49 2.39 15.65
N ILE A 12 13.10 2.44 14.46
CA ILE A 12 12.60 1.81 13.22
C ILE A 12 13.06 0.34 13.06
N SER A 13 13.78 -0.24 14.02
CA SER A 13 14.60 -1.43 13.78
C SER A 13 13.87 -2.79 13.78
N GLU A 14 12.60 -2.89 14.20
CA GLU A 14 11.95 -4.22 14.33
C GLU A 14 11.06 -4.63 13.14
N HIS A 15 10.65 -3.71 12.26
CA HIS A 15 9.73 -4.04 11.15
C HIS A 15 10.37 -3.85 9.75
N ALA A 16 11.69 -3.65 9.72
CA ALA A 16 12.42 -3.33 8.50
C ALA A 16 12.77 -4.53 7.60
N ASN A 17 12.39 -5.75 8.00
CA ASN A 17 12.82 -6.96 7.30
C ASN A 17 11.79 -7.46 6.28
N LYS A 18 12.17 -7.37 4.99
CA LYS A 18 11.44 -7.91 3.83
C LYS A 18 11.07 -9.39 3.98
N ASP A 19 11.91 -10.21 4.61
CA ASP A 19 11.75 -11.67 4.64
C ASP A 19 10.56 -12.11 5.51
N VAL A 20 10.22 -11.32 6.53
CA VAL A 20 9.08 -11.57 7.42
C VAL A 20 7.82 -10.79 7.02
N CYS A 21 7.95 -9.81 6.12
CA CYS A 21 6.85 -8.96 5.68
C CYS A 21 5.79 -9.74 4.89
N MET A 22 4.54 -9.75 5.38
CA MET A 22 3.41 -10.43 4.73
C MET A 22 3.16 -9.90 3.31
N PHE A 23 3.23 -8.58 3.13
CA PHE A 23 3.02 -7.95 1.82
C PHE A 23 4.10 -8.30 0.81
N CYS A 24 5.35 -8.49 1.26
CA CYS A 24 6.42 -8.98 0.40
C CYS A 24 6.20 -10.43 -0.04
N LYS A 25 5.66 -11.28 0.85
CA LYS A 25 5.26 -12.65 0.50
C LYS A 25 4.14 -12.64 -0.54
N MET A 26 3.14 -11.77 -0.38
CA MET A 26 2.07 -11.57 -1.37
C MET A 26 2.64 -11.10 -2.72
N ALA A 27 3.53 -10.10 -2.72
CA ALA A 27 4.16 -9.56 -3.93
C ALA A 27 5.06 -10.59 -4.65
N SER A 28 5.62 -11.55 -3.92
CA SER A 28 6.48 -12.60 -4.50
C SER A 28 5.76 -13.59 -5.42
N GLY A 29 4.42 -13.58 -5.43
CA GLY A 29 3.61 -14.52 -6.22
C GLY A 29 3.56 -15.95 -5.66
N LYS A 30 4.18 -16.20 -4.50
CA LYS A 30 4.17 -17.52 -3.84
C LYS A 30 2.87 -17.84 -3.08
N MET A 31 1.96 -16.87 -3.01
CA MET A 31 0.64 -16.98 -2.38
C MET A 31 -0.41 -16.51 -3.38
N VAL A 32 -1.57 -17.17 -3.41
CA VAL A 32 -2.73 -16.69 -4.17
C VAL A 32 -3.29 -15.46 -3.47
N VAL A 33 -3.35 -14.35 -4.20
CA VAL A 33 -3.83 -13.06 -3.71
C VAL A 33 -4.91 -12.58 -4.67
N ASN A 34 -6.12 -12.36 -4.16
CA ASN A 34 -7.22 -11.80 -4.94
C ASN A 34 -7.01 -10.30 -5.10
N LYS A 35 -6.36 -9.92 -6.21
CA LYS A 35 -6.02 -8.52 -6.51
C LYS A 35 -7.20 -7.82 -7.19
N ILE A 36 -7.48 -6.60 -6.78
CA ILE A 36 -8.48 -5.72 -7.41
C ILE A 36 -7.86 -5.10 -8.68
N TYR A 37 -6.63 -4.59 -8.55
CA TYR A 37 -5.84 -4.05 -9.65
C TYR A 37 -4.35 -4.29 -9.40
N GLU A 38 -3.56 -4.32 -10.47
CA GLU A 38 -2.12 -4.51 -10.41
C GLU A 38 -1.45 -3.81 -11.60
N ASN A 39 -0.32 -3.16 -11.34
CA ASN A 39 0.61 -2.67 -12.35
C ASN A 39 2.03 -3.17 -12.02
N ASP A 40 3.07 -2.63 -12.64
CA ASP A 40 4.44 -3.13 -12.49
C ASP A 40 5.02 -2.94 -11.08
N ASN A 41 4.63 -1.88 -10.36
CA ASN A 41 5.21 -1.52 -9.07
C ASN A 41 4.25 -1.67 -7.88
N PHE A 42 2.94 -1.76 -8.12
CA PHE A 42 1.90 -1.77 -7.10
C PHE A 42 0.80 -2.80 -7.41
N PHE A 43 0.10 -3.21 -6.36
CA PHE A 43 -1.13 -4.00 -6.46
C PHE A 43 -2.09 -3.59 -5.35
N SER A 44 -3.37 -3.90 -5.51
CA SER A 44 -4.38 -3.64 -4.50
C SER A 44 -5.21 -4.85 -4.14
N ILE A 45 -5.64 -4.92 -2.88
CA ILE A 45 -6.40 -6.02 -2.29
C ILE A 45 -7.46 -5.48 -1.35
N PHE A 46 -8.53 -6.23 -1.11
CA PHE A 46 -9.43 -5.92 0.00
C PHE A 46 -8.75 -6.20 1.34
N ASP A 47 -9.03 -5.37 2.33
CA ASP A 47 -8.57 -5.61 3.70
C ASP A 47 -9.31 -6.82 4.28
N ILE A 48 -8.60 -7.66 5.05
CA ILE A 48 -9.18 -8.81 5.73
C ILE A 48 -10.06 -8.40 6.92
N ASN A 49 -9.77 -7.25 7.53
CA ASN A 49 -10.51 -6.64 8.62
C ASN A 49 -11.03 -5.24 8.17
N PRO A 50 -12.03 -5.20 7.27
CA PRO A 50 -12.49 -3.94 6.69
C PRO A 50 -13.17 -3.04 7.73
N ILE A 51 -12.79 -1.76 7.75
CA ILE A 51 -13.46 -0.73 8.56
C ILE A 51 -14.77 -0.26 7.91
N ALA A 52 -14.84 -0.35 6.57
CA ALA A 52 -16.00 -0.02 5.75
C ALA A 52 -16.11 -0.99 4.56
N ASP A 53 -17.30 -1.10 3.96
CA ASP A 53 -17.45 -1.89 2.73
C ASP A 53 -16.60 -1.29 1.60
N GLY A 54 -15.87 -2.15 0.91
CA GLY A 54 -14.87 -1.75 -0.08
C GLY A 54 -13.51 -1.31 0.49
N HIS A 55 -13.27 -1.37 1.80
CA HIS A 55 -11.95 -1.05 2.37
C HIS A 55 -10.86 -1.91 1.73
N CYS A 56 -9.89 -1.25 1.10
CA CYS A 56 -8.84 -1.88 0.33
C CYS A 56 -7.49 -1.20 0.55
N LEU A 57 -6.43 -1.97 0.34
CA LEU A 57 -5.04 -1.54 0.49
C LEU A 57 -4.39 -1.44 -0.88
N VAL A 58 -3.63 -0.39 -1.13
CA VAL A 58 -2.71 -0.26 -2.28
C VAL A 58 -1.28 -0.45 -1.76
N ILE A 59 -0.58 -1.44 -2.29
CA ILE A 59 0.64 -2.00 -1.72
C ILE A 59 1.74 -1.98 -2.78
N SER A 60 2.93 -1.50 -2.42
CA SER A 60 4.11 -1.58 -3.28
C SER A 60 4.64 -3.02 -3.35
N LYS A 61 5.04 -3.47 -4.53
CA LYS A 61 5.68 -4.78 -4.73
C LYS A 61 7.11 -4.82 -4.16
N LYS A 62 7.77 -3.66 -4.11
CA LYS A 62 9.05 -3.48 -3.41
C LYS A 62 8.80 -3.10 -1.95
N HIS A 63 9.66 -3.59 -1.07
CA HIS A 63 9.62 -3.28 0.36
C HIS A 63 10.13 -1.87 0.62
N PHE A 64 9.33 -1.07 1.29
CA PHE A 64 9.67 0.23 1.89
C PHE A 64 9.09 0.23 3.30
N ASN A 65 9.76 0.80 4.30
CA ASN A 65 9.27 0.67 5.69
C ASN A 65 8.06 1.55 5.94
N ASN A 66 7.98 2.67 5.26
CA ASN A 66 6.88 3.62 5.32
C ASN A 66 6.87 4.48 4.05
N PHE A 67 5.90 5.38 3.96
CA PHE A 67 5.72 6.27 2.81
C PHE A 67 6.92 7.17 2.52
N LEU A 68 7.68 7.60 3.54
CA LEU A 68 8.84 8.49 3.37
C LEU A 68 10.01 7.80 2.68
N ASP A 69 10.06 6.46 2.72
CA ASP A 69 11.08 5.66 2.04
C ASP A 69 10.73 5.42 0.55
N LEU A 70 9.51 5.75 0.11
CA LEU A 70 9.07 5.55 -1.27
C LEU A 70 9.76 6.56 -2.21
N PRO A 71 10.49 6.12 -3.24
CA PRO A 71 11.09 7.02 -4.20
C PRO A 71 10.05 7.88 -4.93
N ASN A 72 10.27 9.19 -5.01
CA ASN A 72 9.36 10.14 -5.68
C ASN A 72 9.01 9.75 -7.12
N ILE A 73 9.93 9.09 -7.84
CA ILE A 73 9.70 8.62 -9.21
C ILE A 73 8.53 7.63 -9.31
N LEU A 74 8.19 6.92 -8.24
CA LEU A 74 7.06 5.98 -8.18
C LEU A 74 5.73 6.65 -7.79
N GLY A 75 5.74 7.95 -7.45
CA GLY A 75 4.55 8.64 -6.94
C GLY A 75 3.40 8.69 -7.94
N SER A 76 3.69 8.91 -9.23
CA SER A 76 2.68 8.91 -10.28
C SER A 76 2.02 7.53 -10.45
N GLU A 77 2.80 6.47 -10.37
CA GLU A 77 2.32 5.09 -10.47
C GLU A 77 1.49 4.66 -9.26
N LEU A 78 1.85 5.12 -8.05
CA LEU A 78 1.03 4.94 -6.85
C LEU A 78 -0.33 5.60 -7.04
N VAL A 79 -0.35 6.87 -7.46
CA VAL A 79 -1.60 7.62 -7.67
C VAL A 79 -2.45 6.98 -8.76
N ASP A 80 -1.87 6.52 -9.87
CA ASP A 80 -2.61 5.80 -10.91
C ASP A 80 -3.21 4.49 -10.38
N CYS A 81 -2.42 3.66 -9.69
CA CYS A 81 -2.90 2.42 -9.08
C CYS A 81 -4.05 2.68 -8.11
N THR A 82 -3.95 3.71 -7.27
CA THR A 82 -5.02 4.12 -6.34
C THR A 82 -6.28 4.53 -7.10
N LYS A 83 -6.17 5.39 -8.12
CA LYS A 83 -7.33 5.81 -8.94
C LYS A 83 -8.02 4.62 -9.61
N LYS A 84 -7.25 3.72 -10.22
CA LYS A 84 -7.79 2.51 -10.89
C LYS A 84 -8.47 1.57 -9.90
N THR A 85 -7.90 1.44 -8.70
CA THR A 85 -8.52 0.65 -7.62
C THR A 85 -9.83 1.26 -7.18
N VAL A 86 -9.84 2.56 -6.85
CA VAL A 86 -11.04 3.28 -6.40
C VAL A 86 -12.15 3.22 -7.44
N LEU A 87 -11.85 3.43 -8.73
CA LEU A 87 -12.85 3.35 -9.80
C LEU A 87 -13.55 1.99 -9.84
N LYS A 88 -12.81 0.89 -9.66
CA LYS A 88 -13.39 -0.45 -9.61
C LYS A 88 -14.23 -0.65 -8.35
N VAL A 89 -13.71 -0.26 -7.19
CA VAL A 89 -14.40 -0.43 -5.91
C VAL A 89 -15.69 0.38 -5.85
N LEU A 90 -15.69 1.64 -6.31
CA LEU A 90 -16.89 2.47 -6.36
C LEU A 90 -17.98 1.84 -7.23
N ASP A 91 -17.62 1.30 -8.41
CA ASP A 91 -18.59 0.65 -9.29
C ASP A 91 -19.11 -0.68 -8.71
N GLU A 92 -18.22 -1.52 -8.19
CA GLU A 92 -18.59 -2.82 -7.61
C GLU A 92 -19.43 -2.70 -6.34
N ARG A 93 -19.12 -1.71 -5.48
CA ARG A 93 -19.78 -1.51 -4.18
C ARG A 93 -20.88 -0.47 -4.19
N LYS A 94 -21.07 0.23 -5.32
CA LYS A 94 -22.05 1.34 -5.46
C LYS A 94 -21.88 2.40 -4.37
N ALA A 95 -20.63 2.68 -4.02
CA ALA A 95 -20.29 3.70 -3.03
C ALA A 95 -20.35 5.11 -3.63
N GLU A 96 -20.80 6.09 -2.84
CA GLU A 96 -20.94 7.49 -3.26
C GLU A 96 -19.64 8.29 -3.15
N GLY A 97 -18.66 7.80 -2.39
CA GLY A 97 -17.41 8.48 -2.12
C GLY A 97 -16.35 7.56 -1.53
N PHE A 98 -15.17 8.12 -1.26
CA PHE A 98 -14.03 7.38 -0.70
C PHE A 98 -13.11 8.31 0.08
N ASN A 99 -12.32 7.72 0.97
CA ASN A 99 -11.20 8.36 1.64
C ASN A 99 -9.90 7.66 1.24
N ILE A 100 -8.80 8.41 1.22
CA ILE A 100 -7.44 7.88 1.13
C ILE A 100 -6.75 8.25 2.43
N VAL A 101 -6.19 7.26 3.12
CA VAL A 101 -5.55 7.39 4.44
C VAL A 101 -4.12 6.91 4.35
#